data_AF-A0A9E2BXG9-F1
#
_entry.id   AF-A0A9E2BXG9-F1
#
_cell.length_a   1.000
_cell.length_b   1.000
_cell.length_c   1.000
_cell.angle_alpha   90.00
_cell.angle_beta   90.00
_cell.angle_gamma   90.00
#
_symmetry.space_group_name_H-M   'P 1'
#
loop_
_entity.id
_entity.type
_entity.pdbx_description
1 polymer ?
#
loop_
_entity_poly.entity_id
_entity_poly.type
_entity_poly.pdbx_seq_one_letter_code
_entity_poly.pdbx_strand_id
1 'polypeptide(L)'
;MSPKYLNRRKFLSNIAMGAASAASFAVIKPLLSPLYAATNALDPRIGLPNPFVNRSGQPLLVSVTGTDFDLMLSTGLTAIGGLDLLVTNNQNVMIKPNVVTGDENYPTVSDPESIAALVTALRQV
;
A
#
# COMPACT_ATOMS: atom_id res chain seq x y z
N MET A 1 -11.36 50.16 50.44
CA MET A 1 -11.06 49.59 49.10
C MET A 1 -12.13 50.11 48.14
N SER A 2 -11.83 51.14 47.35
CA SER A 2 -12.84 51.80 46.49
C SER A 2 -13.08 50.96 45.22
N PRO A 3 -14.33 50.68 44.82
CA PRO A 3 -14.61 49.92 43.60
C PRO A 3 -14.12 50.73 42.39
N LYS A 4 -13.16 50.17 41.64
CA LYS A 4 -12.68 50.77 40.40
C LYS A 4 -13.82 50.73 39.38
N TYR A 5 -14.51 51.85 39.20
CA TYR A 5 -15.53 52.00 38.16
C TYR A 5 -14.93 51.67 36.78
N LEU A 6 -15.47 50.65 36.11
CA LEU A 6 -15.14 50.36 34.73
C LEU A 6 -15.64 51.51 33.85
N ASN A 7 -14.73 52.35 33.38
CA ASN A 7 -15.06 53.34 32.35
C ASN A 7 -15.41 52.60 31.04
N ARG A 8 -16.41 53.08 30.30
CA ARG A 8 -16.88 52.55 29.01
C ARG A 8 -15.72 52.20 28.06
N ARG A 9 -14.67 53.02 28.03
CA ARG A 9 -13.47 52.78 27.22
C ARG A 9 -12.70 51.52 27.62
N LYS A 10 -12.59 51.22 28.91
CA LYS A 10 -11.92 50.01 29.42
C LYS A 10 -12.77 48.77 29.16
N PHE A 11 -14.10 48.88 29.28
CA PHE A 11 -15.02 47.80 28.95
C PHE A 11 -14.93 47.42 27.47
N LEU A 12 -14.99 48.40 26.56
CA LEU A 12 -14.87 48.17 25.12
C LEU A 12 -13.47 47.64 24.74
N SER A 13 -12.41 48.15 25.37
CA SER A 13 -11.05 47.63 25.17
C SER A 13 -10.94 46.17 25.59
N ASN A 14 -11.55 45.77 26.70
CA ASN A 14 -11.52 44.39 27.18
C ASN A 14 -12.32 43.46 26.26
N ILE A 15 -13.47 43.90 25.73
CA ILE A 15 -14.24 43.14 24.74
C ILE A 15 -13.46 42.97 23.44
N ALA A 16 -12.86 44.04 22.92
CA ALA A 16 -12.07 43.99 21.68
C ALA A 16 -10.86 43.04 21.84
N MET A 17 -10.20 43.09 22.99
CA MET A 17 -9.06 42.21 23.29
C MET A 17 -9.50 40.74 23.44
N GLY A 18 -10.62 40.47 24.12
CA GLY A 18 -11.19 39.11 24.22
C GLY A 18 -11.61 38.54 22.86
N ALA A 19 -12.21 39.37 21.99
CA ALA A 19 -12.57 38.97 20.63
C ALA A 19 -11.34 38.66 19.77
N ALA A 20 -10.27 39.45 19.89
CA ALA A 20 -9.01 39.22 19.17
C ALA A 20 -8.33 37.90 19.59
N SER A 21 -8.36 37.56 20.88
CA SER A 21 -7.82 36.30 21.39
C SER A 21 -8.61 35.08 20.90
N ALA A 22 -9.95 35.15 20.85
CA ALA A 22 -10.78 34.06 20.35
C ALA A 22 -10.57 33.82 18.83
N ALA A 23 -10.43 34.90 18.06
CA ALA A 23 -10.16 34.82 16.63
C ALA A 23 -8.79 34.19 16.32
N SER A 24 -7.78 34.46 17.14
CA SER A 24 -6.43 33.89 16.95
C SER A 24 -6.41 32.38 17.21
N PHE A 25 -7.17 31.87 18.17
CA PHE A 25 -7.32 30.41 18.35
C PHE A 25 -8.02 29.73 17.16
N ALA A 26 -9.01 30.37 16.54
CA ALA A 26 -9.67 29.84 15.35
C ALA A 26 -8.75 29.77 14.12
N VAL A 27 -7.81 30.72 13.99
CA VAL A 27 -6.82 30.76 12.91
C VAL A 27 -5.67 29.76 13.13
N ILE A 28 -5.27 29.54 14.39
CA ILE A 28 -4.17 28.62 14.73
C ILE A 28 -4.61 27.15 14.73
N LYS A 29 -5.88 26.86 15.04
CA LYS A 29 -6.41 25.49 15.08
C LYS A 29 -6.19 24.67 13.79
N PRO A 30 -6.45 25.18 12.57
CA PRO A 30 -6.15 24.45 11.32
C PRO A 30 -4.65 24.34 11.02
N LEU A 31 -3.79 25.17 11.61
CA LEU A 31 -2.33 25.04 11.47
C LEU A 31 -1.77 23.95 12.39
N LEU A 32 -2.40 23.72 13.53
CA LEU A 32 -2.04 22.67 14.50
C LEU A 32 -2.78 21.35 14.27
N SER A 33 -3.80 21.31 13.41
CA SER A 33 -4.55 20.09 13.11
C SER A 33 -3.71 18.89 12.61
N PRO A 34 -2.59 19.04 11.87
CA PRO A 34 -1.77 17.88 11.51
C PRO A 34 -1.00 17.31 12.71
N LEU A 35 -0.78 18.08 13.78
CA LEU A 35 -0.13 17.60 15.01
C LEU A 35 -1.10 16.84 15.93
N TYR A 36 -2.40 17.13 15.81
CA TYR A 36 -3.49 16.47 16.55
C TYR A 36 -4.27 15.46 15.71
N ALA A 37 -3.87 15.23 14.47
CA ALA A 37 -4.41 14.17 13.66
C ALA A 37 -3.96 12.85 14.29
N ALA A 38 -4.82 12.27 15.12
CA ALA A 38 -4.71 10.87 15.51
C ALA A 38 -4.62 10.08 14.20
N THR A 39 -3.43 9.57 13.91
CA THR A 39 -3.19 8.80 12.72
C THR A 39 -3.92 7.47 12.93
N ASN A 40 -5.16 7.37 12.44
CA ASN A 40 -5.81 6.08 12.19
C ASN A 40 -5.13 5.33 11.04
N ALA A 41 -3.85 5.65 10.76
CA ALA A 41 -3.02 4.92 9.84
C ALA A 41 -2.82 3.55 10.48
N LEU A 42 -3.32 2.53 9.79
CA LEU A 42 -3.01 1.16 10.11
C LEU A 42 -1.48 0.99 10.03
N ASP A 43 -0.94 0.18 10.94
CA ASP A 43 0.48 -0.17 10.89
C ASP A 43 0.82 -0.76 9.50
N PRO A 44 2.04 -0.53 8.99
CA PRO A 44 2.50 -1.15 7.77
C PRO A 44 2.28 -2.66 7.82
N ARG A 45 1.67 -3.24 6.77
CA ARG A 45 1.51 -4.68 6.68
C ARG A 45 2.90 -5.33 6.76
N ILE A 46 3.08 -6.24 7.72
CA ILE A 46 4.25 -7.10 7.76
C ILE A 46 4.16 -8.01 6.52
N GLY A 47 5.04 -7.76 5.54
CA GLY A 47 5.11 -8.55 4.32
C GLY A 47 5.67 -9.95 4.59
N LEU A 48 5.14 -10.96 3.91
CA LEU A 48 5.76 -12.28 3.88
C LEU A 48 7.12 -12.15 3.16
N PRO A 49 8.23 -12.66 3.72
CA PRO A 49 9.51 -12.66 3.01
C PRO A 49 9.40 -13.46 1.71
N ASN A 50 10.15 -13.06 0.68
CA ASN A 50 10.20 -13.82 -0.58
C ASN A 50 10.80 -15.22 -0.32
N PRO A 51 10.05 -16.31 -0.54
CA PRO A 51 10.57 -17.66 -0.30
C PRO A 51 11.55 -18.12 -1.39
N PHE A 52 11.58 -17.46 -2.55
CA PHE A 52 12.41 -17.82 -3.70
C PHE A 52 13.78 -17.12 -3.65
N VAL A 53 14.66 -17.61 -2.78
CA VAL A 53 16.02 -17.08 -2.60
C VAL A 53 17.10 -18.16 -2.73
N ASN A 54 18.30 -17.77 -3.13
CA ASN A 54 19.45 -18.66 -3.13
C ASN A 54 20.01 -18.88 -1.70
N ARG A 55 21.04 -19.72 -1.57
CA ARG A 55 21.68 -20.03 -0.26
C ARG A 55 22.27 -18.80 0.46
N SER A 56 22.52 -17.72 -0.28
CA SER A 56 23.02 -16.44 0.24
C SER A 56 21.90 -15.42 0.49
N GLY A 57 20.63 -15.81 0.34
CA GLY A 57 19.47 -14.95 0.59
C GLY A 57 19.11 -14.00 -0.56
N GLN A 58 19.67 -14.18 -1.76
CA GLN A 58 19.40 -13.31 -2.91
C GLN A 58 18.18 -13.82 -3.71
N PRO A 59 17.27 -12.95 -4.18
CA PRO A 59 16.12 -13.36 -4.99
C PRO A 59 16.50 -14.14 -6.25
N LEU A 60 15.78 -15.22 -6.53
CA LEU A 60 15.93 -16.00 -7.75
C LEU A 60 15.11 -15.40 -8.89
N LEU A 61 15.70 -15.38 -10.09
CA LEU A 61 15.03 -15.14 -11.36
C LEU A 61 15.39 -16.28 -12.30
N VAL A 62 14.38 -16.93 -12.87
CA VAL A 62 14.56 -17.96 -13.87
C VAL A 62 14.02 -17.45 -15.20
N SER A 63 14.84 -17.55 -16.25
CA SER A 63 14.44 -17.29 -17.63
C SER A 63 14.54 -18.58 -18.42
N VAL A 64 13.41 -19.02 -18.98
CA VAL A 64 13.33 -20.21 -19.84
C VAL A 64 12.98 -19.72 -21.24
N THR A 65 13.62 -20.31 -22.25
CA THR A 65 13.37 -19.99 -23.66
C THR A 65 12.96 -21.27 -24.39
N GLY A 66 11.91 -21.19 -25.20
CA GLY A 66 11.38 -22.32 -25.96
C GLY A 66 10.11 -21.93 -26.70
N THR A 67 9.43 -22.92 -27.25
CA THR A 67 8.16 -22.76 -27.99
C THR A 67 6.98 -23.49 -27.35
N ASP A 68 7.26 -24.40 -26.40
CA ASP A 68 6.26 -25.15 -25.65
C ASP A 68 6.06 -24.49 -24.29
N PHE A 69 4.95 -23.77 -24.12
CA PHE A 69 4.70 -22.98 -22.93
C PHE A 69 4.57 -23.85 -21.66
N ASP A 70 3.91 -25.00 -21.74
CA ASP A 70 3.70 -25.88 -20.58
C ASP A 70 5.02 -26.47 -20.09
N LEU A 71 5.88 -26.87 -21.02
CA LEU A 71 7.23 -27.33 -20.72
C LEU A 71 8.08 -26.19 -20.13
N MET A 72 7.97 -24.98 -20.68
CA MET A 72 8.70 -23.82 -20.17
C MET A 72 8.26 -23.43 -18.76
N LEU A 73 6.95 -23.41 -18.50
CA LEU A 73 6.39 -23.09 -17.19
C LEU A 73 6.82 -24.14 -16.17
N SER A 74 6.65 -25.43 -16.45
CA SER A 74 7.04 -26.50 -15.53
C SER A 74 8.55 -26.50 -15.24
N THR A 75 9.38 -26.25 -16.25
CA THR A 75 10.84 -26.09 -16.08
C THR A 75 11.17 -24.90 -15.19
N GLY A 76 10.51 -23.75 -15.43
CA GLY A 76 10.70 -22.53 -14.64
C GLY A 76 10.31 -22.70 -13.17
N LEU A 77 9.13 -23.28 -12.92
CA LEU A 77 8.63 -23.56 -11.57
C LEU A 77 9.53 -24.55 -10.82
N THR A 78 10.01 -25.59 -11.50
CA THR A 78 10.95 -26.56 -10.91
C THR A 78 12.27 -25.88 -10.54
N ALA A 79 12.79 -25.01 -11.40
CA ALA A 79 14.06 -24.32 -11.18
C ALA A 79 14.02 -23.31 -10.02
N ILE A 80 12.88 -22.67 -9.75
CA ILE A 80 12.72 -21.80 -8.57
C ILE A 80 12.43 -22.57 -7.28
N GLY A 81 12.21 -23.89 -7.35
CA GLY A 81 11.98 -24.77 -6.21
C GLY A 81 10.53 -25.16 -5.94
N GLY A 82 9.61 -24.89 -6.86
CA GLY A 82 8.19 -25.24 -6.75
C GLY A 82 7.32 -24.15 -6.10
N LEU A 83 6.02 -24.19 -6.36
CA LEU A 83 5.05 -23.22 -5.83
C LEU A 83 4.59 -23.54 -4.40
N ASP A 84 4.88 -24.74 -3.92
CA ASP A 84 4.60 -25.22 -2.55
C ASP A 84 5.29 -24.38 -1.47
N LEU A 85 6.36 -23.67 -1.83
CA LEU A 85 7.02 -22.69 -0.98
C LEU A 85 6.17 -21.43 -0.69
N LEU A 86 5.19 -21.13 -1.54
CA LEU A 86 4.32 -19.94 -1.44
C LEU A 86 2.86 -20.30 -1.15
N VAL A 87 2.37 -21.38 -1.76
CA VAL A 87 0.97 -21.81 -1.68
C VAL A 87 0.94 -23.18 -1.02
N THR A 88 0.15 -23.33 0.04
CA THR A 88 -0.10 -24.64 0.67
C THR A 88 -1.53 -25.11 0.41
N ASN A 89 -1.78 -26.40 0.63
CA ASN A 89 -3.08 -27.04 0.41
C ASN A 89 -4.25 -26.24 0.99
N ASN A 90 -5.30 -26.04 0.17
CA ASN A 90 -6.57 -25.36 0.48
C ASN A 90 -6.51 -23.84 0.69
N GLN A 91 -5.48 -23.14 0.18
CA GLN A 91 -5.49 -21.68 0.17
C GLN A 91 -6.32 -21.10 -0.99
N ASN A 92 -7.04 -20.00 -0.71
CA ASN A 92 -7.64 -19.19 -1.75
C ASN A 92 -6.54 -18.34 -2.41
N VAL A 93 -6.19 -18.68 -3.66
CA VAL A 93 -5.16 -17.99 -4.44
C VAL A 93 -5.81 -17.01 -5.41
N MET A 94 -5.30 -15.77 -5.44
CA MET A 94 -5.65 -14.77 -6.45
C MET A 94 -4.51 -14.65 -7.46
N ILE A 95 -4.82 -14.91 -8.72
CA ILE A 95 -3.88 -14.72 -9.83
C ILE A 95 -4.12 -13.33 -10.41
N LYS A 96 -3.09 -12.50 -10.41
CA LYS A 96 -3.12 -11.14 -10.99
C LYS A 96 -2.36 -11.12 -12.32
N PRO A 97 -3.04 -11.24 -13.46
CA PRO A 97 -2.35 -11.07 -14.75
C PRO A 97 -1.83 -9.65 -14.90
N ASN A 98 -0.88 -9.47 -15.82
CA ASN A 98 -0.52 -8.13 -16.26
C ASN A 98 -1.55 -7.67 -17.29
N VAL A 99 -2.18 -6.53 -17.02
CA VAL A 99 -3.11 -5.89 -17.95
C VAL A 99 -2.72 -4.41 -17.96
N VAL A 100 -2.23 -3.94 -19.10
CA VAL A 100 -1.90 -2.53 -19.31
C VAL A 100 -3.03 -1.89 -20.10
N THR A 101 -3.41 -0.67 -19.72
CA THR A 101 -4.38 0.15 -20.45
C THR A 101 -3.64 1.19 -21.28
N GLY A 102 -3.91 1.27 -22.58
CA GLY A 102 -3.34 2.28 -23.47
C GLY A 102 -2.94 1.73 -24.83
N ASP A 103 -2.28 2.57 -25.64
CA ASP A 103 -1.84 2.26 -27.01
C ASP A 103 -0.48 1.53 -27.07
N GLU A 104 -0.13 0.75 -26.03
CA GLU A 104 1.14 0.03 -26.04
C GLU A 104 1.11 -1.21 -26.94
N ASN A 105 2.19 -1.43 -27.69
CA ASN A 105 2.30 -2.59 -28.58
C ASN A 105 2.49 -3.89 -27.77
N TYR A 106 1.80 -4.95 -28.20
CA TYR A 106 1.95 -6.30 -27.67
C TYR A 106 3.43 -6.75 -27.58
N PRO A 107 3.85 -7.51 -26.54
CA PRO A 107 3.05 -8.07 -25.45
C PRO A 107 3.06 -7.22 -24.17
N THR A 108 1.93 -6.60 -23.85
CA THR A 108 1.72 -5.80 -22.64
C THR A 108 0.61 -6.36 -21.74
N VAL A 109 -0.17 -7.29 -22.29
CA VAL A 109 -1.19 -8.09 -21.58
C VAL A 109 -0.72 -9.53 -21.52
N SER A 110 -0.89 -10.19 -20.36
CA SER A 110 -0.61 -11.62 -20.21
C SER A 110 -1.50 -12.45 -21.14
N ASP A 111 -0.91 -13.42 -21.85
CA ASP A 111 -1.63 -14.37 -22.70
C ASP A 111 -2.64 -15.20 -21.88
N PRO A 112 -3.93 -15.27 -22.25
CA PRO A 112 -4.91 -16.11 -21.56
C PRO A 112 -4.48 -17.56 -21.35
N GLU A 113 -3.80 -18.17 -22.33
CA GLU A 113 -3.33 -19.56 -22.22
C GLU A 113 -2.25 -19.69 -21.14
N SER A 114 -1.39 -18.67 -20.99
CA SER A 114 -0.39 -18.64 -19.91
C SER A 114 -1.03 -18.63 -18.52
N ILE A 115 -2.19 -17.96 -18.38
CA ILE A 115 -2.96 -17.93 -17.14
C ILE A 115 -3.60 -19.29 -16.88
N ALA A 116 -4.20 -19.91 -17.91
CA ALA A 116 -4.83 -21.23 -17.80
C ALA A 116 -3.82 -22.32 -17.41
N ALA A 117 -2.63 -22.30 -18.00
CA ALA A 117 -1.53 -23.19 -17.64
C ALA A 117 -1.07 -22.98 -16.18
N LEU A 118 -0.95 -21.73 -15.71
CA LEU A 118 -0.62 -21.44 -14.32
C LEU A 118 -1.71 -21.94 -13.34
N VAL A 119 -2.99 -21.77 -13.67
CA VAL A 119 -4.10 -22.32 -12.88
C VAL A 119 -4.00 -23.85 -12.78
N THR A 120 -3.64 -24.51 -13.89
CA THR A 120 -3.48 -25.97 -13.92
C THR A 120 -2.30 -26.41 -13.04
N ALA A 121 -1.15 -25.71 -13.12
CA ALA A 121 -0.01 -25.98 -12.27
C ALA A 121 -0.33 -25.79 -10.77
N LEU A 122 -1.07 -24.72 -10.41
CA LEU A 122 -1.48 -24.46 -9.03
C LEU A 122 -2.39 -25.53 -8.43
N ARG A 123 -3.19 -26.22 -9.25
CA ARG A 123 -4.05 -27.33 -8.78
C ARG A 123 -3.26 -28.60 -8.45
N GLN A 124 -1.98 -28.67 -8.82
CA GLN A 124 -1.10 -29.81 -8.57
C GLN A 124 -0.21 -29.61 -7.33
N VAL A 125 -0.26 -28.41 -6.73
CA VAL A 125 0.44 -28.03 -5.50
C VAL A 125 -0.40 -28.40 -4.29
#